data_AF-A0A2T8IHH9-F1
#
_entry.id   AF-A0A2T8IHH9-F1
#
_cell.length_a   1.000
_cell.length_b   1.000
_cell.length_c   1.000
_cell.angle_alpha   90.00
_cell.angle_beta   90.00
_cell.angle_gamma   90.00
#
_symmetry.space_group_name_H-M   'P 1'
#
loop_
_entity.id
_entity.type
_entity.pdbx_description
1 polymer ?
#
loop_
_entity_poly.entity_id
_entity_poly.type
_entity_poly.pdbx_seq_one_letter_code
_entity_poly.pdbx_strand_id
1 'polypeptide(L)'
;MEMGVGYLRQVNKILGNICRMLWPGMVELLSGERIPATSWNHYRYGVNVTFGNTQKAVWAEFWKYYKLLEDGAYDDHARRVFHHNAHIVVRDMISYARIQVVVSYLERTQGRRFEKKWDAGKYYLTEEQYREEMIPWMATREEAYHALCHYWTTDEFKSISQRNSDPTENTSATTGTSTFCTGRLAVSFYSAFSHPTS
;
A
#
# COMPACT_ATOMS: atom_id res chain seq x y z
N MET A 1 26.99 27.24 -8.84
CA MET A 1 26.82 26.70 -7.48
C MET A 1 25.77 25.62 -7.56
N GLU A 2 26.20 24.35 -7.60
CA GLU A 2 25.32 23.20 -7.74
C GLU A 2 24.48 23.05 -6.47
N MET A 3 23.16 23.21 -6.61
CA MET A 3 22.20 22.95 -5.54
C MET A 3 22.09 21.45 -5.35
N GLY A 4 22.60 20.96 -4.22
CA GLY A 4 22.62 19.54 -3.87
C GLY A 4 21.24 18.90 -3.96
N VAL A 5 21.15 17.81 -4.70
CA VAL A 5 19.97 16.93 -4.82
C VAL A 5 19.80 16.22 -3.48
N GLY A 6 19.19 16.92 -2.52
CA GLY A 6 18.76 16.34 -1.25
C GLY A 6 17.79 15.20 -1.52
N TYR A 7 18.13 14.01 -1.03
CA TYR A 7 17.41 12.75 -1.19
C TYR A 7 15.97 12.86 -0.63
N LEU A 8 15.06 13.41 -1.42
CA LEU A 8 13.64 13.48 -1.12
C LEU A 8 13.12 12.05 -0.93
N ARG A 9 12.93 11.63 0.33
CA ARG A 9 12.24 10.36 0.61
C ARG A 9 10.87 10.46 -0.04
N GLN A 10 10.66 9.69 -1.11
CA GLN A 10 9.41 9.65 -1.84
C GLN A 10 8.27 9.48 -0.84
N VAL A 11 7.32 10.42 -0.81
CA VAL A 11 6.21 10.46 0.18
C VAL A 11 5.51 9.11 0.30
N ASN A 12 5.30 8.43 -0.84
CA ASN A 12 4.66 7.12 -0.90
C ASN A 12 5.48 6.00 -0.27
N LYS A 13 6.82 6.13 -0.21
CA LYS A 13 7.69 5.18 0.51
C LYS A 13 7.49 5.29 2.02
N ILE A 14 7.43 6.50 2.57
CA ILE A 14 7.17 6.71 4.00
C ILE A 14 5.76 6.25 4.33
N LEU A 15 4.76 6.71 3.58
CA LEU A 15 3.36 6.31 3.77
C LEU A 15 3.19 4.78 3.71
N GLY A 16 3.81 4.12 2.73
CA GLY A 16 3.74 2.66 2.61
C GLY A 16 4.38 1.91 3.77
N ASN A 17 5.47 2.42 4.34
CA ASN A 17 6.07 1.81 5.53
C ASN A 17 5.17 1.94 6.74
N ILE A 18 4.57 3.12 6.95
CA ILE A 18 3.62 3.36 8.04
C ILE A 18 2.40 2.46 7.87
N CYS A 19 1.84 2.36 6.66
CA CYS A 19 0.69 1.49 6.39
C CYS A 19 0.98 0.03 6.69
N ARG A 20 2.18 -0.51 6.36
CA ARG A 20 2.55 -1.90 6.70
C ARG A 20 2.71 -2.09 8.20
N MET A 21 3.41 -1.16 8.86
CA MET A 21 3.63 -1.20 10.31
C MET A 21 2.31 -1.23 11.08
N LEU A 22 1.37 -0.39 10.66
CA LEU A 22 0.06 -0.22 11.27
C LEU A 22 -1.03 -1.10 10.64
N TRP A 23 -0.69 -2.02 9.72
CA TRP A 23 -1.69 -2.82 9.01
C TRP A 23 -2.62 -3.53 10.00
N PRO A 24 -3.94 -3.30 10.02
CA PRO A 24 -4.74 -3.71 11.17
C PRO A 24 -4.94 -5.23 11.28
N GLY A 25 -4.64 -6.01 10.22
CA GLY A 25 -4.93 -7.44 10.16
C GLY A 25 -6.40 -7.69 9.91
N MET A 26 -7.04 -8.52 10.74
CA MET A 26 -8.48 -8.74 10.70
C MET A 26 -9.20 -7.51 11.23
N VAL A 27 -10.29 -7.13 10.57
CA VAL A 27 -11.18 -6.06 11.00
C VAL A 27 -12.63 -6.52 10.93
N GLU A 28 -13.45 -5.97 11.81
CA GLU A 28 -14.90 -6.20 11.80
C GLU A 28 -15.59 -4.99 11.15
N LEU A 29 -16.35 -5.25 10.09
CA LEU A 29 -17.15 -4.23 9.42
C LEU A 29 -18.41 -3.91 10.25
N LEU A 30 -19.10 -2.82 9.93
CA LEU A 30 -20.39 -2.50 10.56
C LEU A 30 -21.47 -3.56 10.29
N SER A 31 -21.30 -4.39 9.25
CA SER A 31 -22.15 -5.54 8.97
C SER A 31 -21.92 -6.71 9.94
N GLY A 32 -20.90 -6.65 10.81
CA GLY A 32 -20.44 -7.76 11.63
C GLY A 32 -19.52 -8.73 10.90
N GLU A 33 -19.27 -8.50 9.60
CA GLU A 33 -18.37 -9.34 8.82
C GLU A 33 -16.91 -9.12 9.24
N ARG A 34 -16.18 -10.23 9.43
CA ARG A 34 -14.78 -10.21 9.86
C ARG A 34 -13.87 -10.58 8.68
N ILE A 35 -13.12 -9.60 8.19
CA ILE A 35 -12.32 -9.71 6.96
C ILE A 35 -10.87 -9.27 7.16
N PRO A 36 -9.91 -9.75 6.35
CA PRO A 36 -8.58 -9.19 6.32
C PRO A 36 -8.62 -7.76 5.72
N ALA A 37 -7.83 -6.85 6.28
CA ALA A 37 -7.73 -5.50 5.76
C ALA A 37 -6.95 -5.45 4.44
N THR A 38 -7.67 -5.40 3.32
CA THR A 38 -7.12 -5.34 1.97
C THR A 38 -7.19 -3.95 1.33
N SER A 39 -7.87 -3.00 1.97
CA SER A 39 -8.08 -1.64 1.44
C SER A 39 -7.82 -0.56 2.48
N TRP A 40 -7.53 0.67 2.03
CA TRP A 40 -7.40 1.81 2.94
C TRP A 40 -8.67 2.07 3.75
N ASN A 41 -9.85 1.78 3.19
CA ASN A 41 -11.10 1.90 3.93
C ASN A 41 -11.16 0.94 5.10
N HIS A 42 -10.57 -0.26 5.02
CA HIS A 42 -10.58 -1.22 6.12
C HIS A 42 -9.81 -0.71 7.35
N TYR A 43 -8.83 0.19 7.17
CA TYR A 43 -8.08 0.79 8.28
C TYR A 43 -8.97 1.61 9.22
N ARG A 44 -10.16 2.04 8.80
CA ARG A 44 -11.09 2.76 9.68
C ARG A 44 -11.67 1.87 10.79
N TYR A 45 -11.69 0.56 10.55
CA TYR A 45 -12.25 -0.47 11.44
C TYR A 45 -11.16 -1.11 12.32
N GLY A 46 -9.89 -0.87 12.01
CA GLY A 46 -8.79 -1.28 12.88
C GLY A 46 -8.80 -0.49 14.17
N VAL A 47 -8.82 -1.19 15.31
CA VAL A 47 -8.81 -0.57 16.63
C VAL A 47 -7.41 0.00 16.91
N ASN A 48 -7.37 1.26 17.34
CA ASN A 48 -6.15 1.86 17.86
C ASN A 48 -6.47 2.60 19.16
N VAL A 49 -5.79 2.23 20.25
CA VAL A 49 -6.09 2.76 21.60
C VAL A 49 -5.87 4.27 21.70
N THR A 50 -4.81 4.79 21.07
CA THR A 50 -4.44 6.21 21.17
C THR A 50 -5.28 7.10 20.26
N PHE A 51 -5.53 6.65 19.02
CA PHE A 51 -6.13 7.49 17.97
C PHE A 51 -7.58 7.08 17.64
N GLY A 52 -8.13 6.08 18.33
CA GLY A 52 -9.44 5.50 18.07
C GLY A 52 -9.42 4.47 16.93
N ASN A 53 -8.84 4.81 15.78
CA ASN A 53 -8.70 3.87 14.66
C ASN A 53 -7.36 3.96 13.93
N THR A 54 -7.07 2.93 13.14
CA THR A 54 -5.81 2.81 12.41
C THR A 54 -5.62 3.89 11.34
N GLN A 55 -6.66 4.38 10.66
CA GLN A 55 -6.51 5.50 9.72
C GLN A 55 -5.97 6.76 10.41
N LYS A 56 -6.55 7.10 11.57
CA LYS A 56 -6.10 8.24 12.39
C LYS A 56 -4.68 8.03 12.92
N ALA A 57 -4.31 6.80 13.28
CA ALA A 57 -2.95 6.47 13.68
C ALA A 57 -1.94 6.65 12.54
N VAL A 58 -2.25 6.19 11.33
CA VAL A 58 -1.41 6.38 10.15
C VAL A 58 -1.27 7.86 9.81
N TRP A 59 -2.35 8.64 9.89
CA TRP A 59 -2.32 10.09 9.72
C TRP A 59 -1.38 10.76 10.73
N ALA A 60 -1.55 10.47 12.02
CA ALA A 60 -0.71 11.04 13.07
C ALA A 60 0.77 10.65 12.93
N GLU A 61 1.06 9.40 12.56
CA GLU A 61 2.43 8.93 12.33
C GLU A 61 3.06 9.59 11.11
N PHE A 62 2.29 9.79 10.03
CA PHE A 62 2.76 10.42 8.80
C PHE A 62 3.25 11.85 9.05
N TRP A 63 2.52 12.63 9.85
CA TRP A 63 2.89 14.01 10.18
C TRP A 63 4.06 14.15 11.15
N LYS A 64 4.64 13.06 11.66
CA LYS A 64 5.94 13.14 12.34
C LYS A 64 7.09 13.38 11.36
N TYR A 65 6.87 13.10 10.07
CA TYR A 65 7.88 13.22 9.00
C TYR A 65 7.71 14.48 8.15
N TYR A 66 6.58 15.18 8.26
CA TYR A 66 6.20 16.32 7.42
C TYR A 66 5.54 17.41 8.26
N LYS A 67 5.59 18.66 7.80
CA LYS A 67 4.88 19.78 8.43
C LYS A 67 3.95 20.44 7.42
N LEU A 68 2.78 20.86 7.89
CA LEU A 68 1.89 21.77 7.17
C LEU A 68 2.25 23.22 7.56
N LEU A 69 1.89 24.16 6.70
CA LEU A 69 1.94 25.58 7.03
C LEU A 69 0.94 25.89 8.16
N GLU A 70 1.34 26.78 9.08
CA GLU A 70 0.57 27.06 10.31
C GLU A 70 -0.75 27.80 10.05
N ASP A 71 -0.94 28.36 8.85
CA ASP A 71 -2.16 29.09 8.48
C ASP A 71 -3.34 28.19 8.12
N GLY A 72 -3.16 26.87 8.08
CA GLY A 72 -4.21 25.88 7.83
C GLY A 72 -4.81 25.94 6.42
N ALA A 73 -4.29 26.79 5.53
CA ALA A 73 -4.87 27.05 4.21
C ALA A 73 -4.89 25.79 3.31
N TYR A 74 -4.03 24.81 3.61
CA TYR A 74 -3.86 23.59 2.83
C TYR A 74 -4.38 22.33 3.52
N ASP A 75 -4.99 22.41 4.70
CA ASP A 75 -5.39 21.24 5.51
C ASP A 75 -6.32 20.28 4.74
N ASP A 76 -7.35 20.82 4.10
CA ASP A 76 -8.31 20.04 3.33
C ASP A 76 -7.68 19.42 2.08
N HIS A 77 -6.79 20.16 1.41
CA HIS A 77 -6.08 19.64 0.24
C HIS A 77 -5.12 18.52 0.67
N ALA A 78 -4.33 18.73 1.73
CA ALA A 78 -3.41 17.75 2.27
C ALA A 78 -4.12 16.47 2.70
N ARG A 79 -5.29 16.59 3.36
CA ARG A 79 -6.14 15.44 3.69
C ARG A 79 -6.57 14.68 2.44
N ARG A 80 -7.13 15.35 1.43
CA ARG A 80 -7.56 14.70 0.18
C ARG A 80 -6.42 13.96 -0.49
N VAL A 81 -5.27 14.62 -0.64
CA VAL A 81 -4.10 14.03 -1.31
C VAL A 81 -3.55 12.86 -0.50
N PHE A 82 -3.49 12.97 0.84
CA PHE A 82 -3.08 11.87 1.70
C PHE A 82 -3.98 10.64 1.55
N HIS A 83 -5.30 10.81 1.66
CA HIS A 83 -6.24 9.69 1.56
C HIS A 83 -6.17 9.05 0.17
N HIS A 84 -6.06 9.85 -0.90
CA HIS A 84 -5.86 9.35 -2.26
C HIS A 84 -4.60 8.47 -2.39
N ASN A 85 -3.45 8.95 -1.88
CA ASN A 85 -2.22 8.16 -1.92
C ASN A 85 -2.29 6.92 -1.02
N ALA A 86 -2.95 7.00 0.13
CA ALA A 86 -3.12 5.85 1.02
C ALA A 86 -3.95 4.73 0.36
N HIS A 87 -4.98 5.07 -0.43
CA HIS A 87 -5.71 4.09 -1.22
C HIS A 87 -4.80 3.32 -2.19
N ILE A 88 -3.97 4.04 -2.95
CA ILE A 88 -3.04 3.44 -3.92
C ILE A 88 -2.02 2.56 -3.20
N VAL A 89 -1.37 3.10 -2.17
CA VAL A 89 -0.30 2.43 -1.43
C VAL A 89 -0.79 1.16 -0.74
N VAL A 90 -1.97 1.19 -0.10
CA VAL A 90 -2.53 0.01 0.58
C VAL A 90 -2.91 -1.07 -0.42
N ARG A 91 -3.54 -0.71 -1.56
CA ARG A 91 -3.81 -1.67 -2.63
C ARG A 91 -2.51 -2.33 -3.12
N ASP A 92 -1.50 -1.52 -3.42
CA ASP A 92 -0.25 -2.00 -4.00
C ASP A 92 0.54 -2.87 -3.02
N MET A 93 0.55 -2.55 -1.73
CA MET A 93 1.27 -3.38 -0.75
C MET A 93 0.65 -4.77 -0.58
N ILE A 94 -0.68 -4.90 -0.70
CA ILE A 94 -1.37 -6.21 -0.62
C ILE A 94 -1.07 -7.05 -1.86
N SER A 95 -1.15 -6.46 -3.05
CA SER A 95 -0.76 -7.13 -4.30
C SER A 95 0.71 -7.52 -4.30
N TYR A 96 1.59 -6.66 -3.79
CA TYR A 96 3.02 -6.94 -3.71
C TYR A 96 3.35 -8.04 -2.71
N ALA A 97 2.65 -8.10 -1.57
CA ALA A 97 2.78 -9.21 -0.61
C ALA A 97 2.48 -10.56 -1.27
N ARG A 98 1.39 -10.65 -2.05
CA ARG A 98 1.07 -11.85 -2.83
C ARG A 98 2.22 -12.24 -3.77
N ILE A 99 2.71 -11.27 -4.54
CA ILE A 99 3.80 -11.50 -5.50
C ILE A 99 5.07 -11.99 -4.78
N GLN A 100 5.38 -11.46 -3.61
CA GLN A 100 6.52 -11.93 -2.81
C GLN A 100 6.37 -13.40 -2.42
N VAL A 101 5.18 -13.82 -1.98
CA VAL A 101 4.90 -15.23 -1.66
C VAL A 101 5.04 -16.11 -2.90
N VAL A 102 4.44 -15.69 -4.02
CA VAL A 102 4.54 -16.43 -5.30
C VAL A 102 6.00 -16.62 -5.72
N VAL A 103 6.81 -15.56 -5.68
CA VAL A 103 8.23 -15.63 -6.04
C VAL A 103 8.96 -16.60 -5.10
N SER A 104 8.76 -16.49 -3.79
CA SER A 104 9.40 -17.36 -2.79
C SER A 104 9.06 -18.83 -3.03
N TYR A 105 7.77 -19.13 -3.16
CA TYR A 105 7.27 -20.48 -3.38
C TYR A 105 7.80 -21.10 -4.68
N LEU A 106 7.74 -20.37 -5.81
CA LEU A 106 8.21 -20.88 -7.10
C LEU A 106 9.73 -21.01 -7.17
N GLU A 107 10.49 -20.15 -6.51
CA GLU A 107 11.94 -20.30 -6.39
C GLU A 107 12.27 -21.57 -5.59
N ARG A 108 11.63 -21.77 -4.42
CA ARG A 108 11.87 -22.92 -3.55
C ARG A 108 11.46 -24.26 -4.17
N THR A 109 10.30 -24.31 -4.83
CA THR A 109 9.72 -25.58 -5.32
C THR A 109 10.11 -25.93 -6.75
N GLN A 110 10.42 -24.94 -7.58
CA GLN A 110 10.68 -25.13 -9.03
C GLN A 110 12.03 -24.56 -9.46
N GLY A 111 12.81 -23.94 -8.56
CA GLY A 111 14.04 -23.24 -8.93
C GLY A 111 13.80 -22.02 -9.83
N ARG A 112 12.55 -21.55 -9.94
CA ARG A 112 12.16 -20.51 -10.89
C ARG A 112 12.50 -19.13 -10.34
N ARG A 113 13.41 -18.44 -11.03
CA ARG A 113 13.77 -17.04 -10.74
C ARG A 113 13.13 -16.09 -11.74
N PHE A 114 12.85 -14.89 -11.27
CA PHE A 114 12.27 -13.81 -12.06
C PHE A 114 13.22 -12.62 -12.06
N GLU A 115 13.48 -12.03 -13.23
CA GLU A 115 14.27 -10.80 -13.33
C GLU A 115 13.53 -9.63 -12.66
N LYS A 116 12.23 -9.49 -12.94
CA LYS A 116 11.34 -8.54 -12.28
C LYS A 116 10.29 -9.30 -11.50
N LYS A 117 10.15 -8.99 -10.21
CA LYS A 117 9.15 -9.63 -9.34
C LYS A 117 7.72 -9.56 -9.90
N TRP A 118 7.37 -8.47 -10.59
CA TRP A 118 6.04 -8.29 -11.18
C TRP A 118 5.67 -9.34 -12.24
N ASP A 119 6.66 -9.97 -12.89
CA ASP A 119 6.42 -11.04 -13.86
C ASP A 119 5.81 -12.29 -13.20
N ALA A 120 5.96 -12.42 -11.88
CA ALA A 120 5.31 -13.45 -11.09
C ALA A 120 3.81 -13.15 -10.83
N GLY A 121 3.33 -11.94 -11.11
CA GLY A 121 1.95 -11.53 -10.84
C GLY A 121 0.89 -12.33 -11.63
N LYS A 122 1.25 -12.99 -12.72
CA LYS A 122 0.34 -13.86 -13.48
C LYS A 122 0.13 -15.24 -12.85
N TYR A 123 0.98 -15.65 -11.91
CA TYR A 123 0.85 -16.93 -11.23
C TYR A 123 -0.08 -16.77 -10.03
N TYR A 124 -0.94 -17.77 -9.85
CA TYR A 124 -1.82 -17.88 -8.69
C TYR A 124 -1.56 -19.23 -8.04
N LEU A 125 -1.34 -19.21 -6.74
CA LEU A 125 -1.16 -20.41 -5.94
C LEU A 125 -2.50 -20.88 -5.36
N THR A 126 -2.54 -22.11 -4.86
CA THR A 126 -3.62 -22.54 -3.98
C THR A 126 -3.49 -21.87 -2.61
N GLU A 127 -4.55 -21.92 -1.81
CA GLU A 127 -4.53 -21.35 -0.47
C GLU A 127 -3.46 -21.97 0.42
N GLU A 128 -3.30 -23.30 0.35
CA GLU A 128 -2.31 -24.07 1.11
C GLU A 128 -0.89 -23.65 0.73
N GLN A 129 -0.64 -23.47 -0.57
CA GLN A 129 0.66 -23.03 -1.08
C GLN A 129 1.00 -21.60 -0.63
N TYR A 130 0.02 -20.70 -0.57
CA TYR A 130 0.24 -19.36 -0.01
C TYR A 130 0.63 -19.43 1.47
N ARG A 131 0.05 -20.35 2.24
CA ARG A 131 0.30 -20.52 3.67
C ARG A 131 1.67 -21.14 4.00
N GLU A 132 2.34 -21.77 3.04
CA GLU A 132 3.70 -22.32 3.24
C GLU A 132 4.77 -21.23 3.45
N GLU A 133 4.47 -20.00 3.02
CA GLU A 133 5.36 -18.85 3.18
C GLU A 133 4.68 -17.82 4.10
N MET A 134 5.47 -16.99 4.79
CA MET A 134 4.95 -15.90 5.61
C MET A 134 5.66 -14.59 5.25
N ILE A 135 4.89 -13.51 5.18
CA ILE A 135 5.43 -12.17 4.97
C ILE A 135 5.81 -11.54 6.32
N PRO A 136 7.08 -11.14 6.55
CA PRO A 136 7.54 -10.73 7.88
C PRO A 136 6.72 -9.62 8.55
N TRP A 137 6.25 -8.63 7.80
CA TRP A 137 5.45 -7.54 8.37
C TRP A 137 3.99 -7.91 8.66
N MET A 138 3.52 -9.08 8.19
CA MET A 138 2.22 -9.66 8.51
C MET A 138 2.30 -10.74 9.59
N ALA A 139 3.51 -11.21 9.95
CA ALA A 139 3.73 -12.36 10.82
C ALA A 139 3.11 -12.24 12.22
N THR A 140 2.99 -11.03 12.75
CA THR A 140 2.34 -10.79 14.06
C THR A 140 0.81 -10.88 14.01
N ARG A 141 0.24 -11.08 12.81
CA ARG A 141 -1.21 -11.14 12.55
C ARG A 141 -1.52 -12.33 11.64
N GLU A 142 -1.07 -13.51 12.05
CA GLU A 142 -1.14 -14.76 11.29
C GLU A 142 -2.56 -15.09 10.79
N GLU A 143 -3.56 -14.93 11.65
CA GLU A 143 -4.96 -15.16 11.26
C GLU A 143 -5.38 -14.29 10.06
N ALA A 144 -4.98 -13.02 10.07
CA ALA A 144 -5.27 -12.10 8.98
C ALA A 144 -4.51 -12.48 7.71
N TYR A 145 -3.29 -12.99 7.86
CA TYR A 145 -2.53 -13.52 6.74
C TYR A 145 -3.19 -14.76 6.13
N HIS A 146 -3.69 -15.70 6.95
CA HIS A 146 -4.42 -16.87 6.45
C HIS A 146 -5.70 -16.50 5.72
N ALA A 147 -6.48 -15.56 6.27
CA ALA A 147 -7.65 -15.03 5.58
C ALA A 147 -7.27 -14.33 4.26
N LEU A 148 -6.11 -13.67 4.21
CA LEU A 148 -5.60 -13.05 3.00
C LEU A 148 -5.15 -14.08 1.94
N CYS A 149 -4.56 -15.20 2.37
CA CYS A 149 -4.24 -16.34 1.50
C CYS A 149 -5.50 -16.86 0.82
N HIS A 150 -6.60 -17.04 1.57
CA HIS A 150 -7.91 -17.38 1.00
C HIS A 150 -8.38 -16.33 0.01
N TYR A 151 -8.39 -15.05 0.41
CA TYR A 151 -8.82 -13.94 -0.44
C TYR A 151 -8.11 -13.91 -1.80
N TRP A 152 -6.79 -14.18 -1.86
CA TRP A 152 -6.04 -14.22 -3.11
C TRP A 152 -6.43 -15.37 -4.06
N THR A 153 -7.15 -16.38 -3.57
CA THR A 153 -7.68 -17.47 -4.40
C THR A 153 -9.06 -17.16 -4.98
N THR A 154 -9.77 -16.16 -4.44
CA THR A 154 -11.11 -15.79 -4.88
C THR A 154 -11.12 -15.25 -6.31
N ASP A 155 -12.23 -15.47 -7.02
CA ASP A 155 -12.44 -14.91 -8.35
C ASP A 155 -12.57 -13.39 -8.31
N GLU A 156 -13.08 -12.84 -7.21
CA GLU A 156 -13.11 -11.40 -6.97
C GLU A 156 -11.70 -10.81 -7.05
N PHE A 157 -10.75 -11.32 -6.26
CA PHE A 157 -9.39 -10.81 -6.30
C PHE A 157 -8.73 -11.01 -7.67
N LYS A 158 -8.88 -12.20 -8.28
CA LYS A 158 -8.31 -12.51 -9.60
C LYS A 158 -8.82 -11.54 -10.66
N SER A 159 -10.13 -11.25 -10.68
CA SER A 159 -10.72 -10.31 -11.63
C SER A 159 -10.19 -8.89 -11.45
N ILE A 160 -10.08 -8.39 -10.21
CA ILE A 160 -9.51 -7.08 -9.90
C ILE A 160 -8.04 -7.02 -10.32
N SER A 161 -7.26 -8.05 -10.01
CA SER A 161 -5.84 -8.13 -10.33
C SER A 161 -5.59 -8.17 -11.84
N GLN A 162 -6.41 -8.93 -12.58
CA GLN A 162 -6.31 -9.05 -14.03
C GLN A 162 -6.67 -7.73 -14.72
N ARG A 163 -7.79 -7.10 -14.34
CA ARG A 163 -8.19 -5.78 -14.87
C ARG A 163 -7.09 -4.74 -14.69
N ASN A 164 -6.45 -4.71 -13.52
CA ASN A 164 -5.36 -3.76 -13.25
C ASN A 164 -4.06 -4.08 -14.03
N SER A 165 -3.93 -5.30 -14.56
CA SER A 165 -2.76 -5.74 -15.33
C SER A 165 -2.93 -5.59 -16.84
N ASP A 166 -4.16 -5.36 -17.33
CA ASP A 166 -4.43 -5.16 -18.76
C ASP A 166 -4.12 -3.72 -19.18
N PRO A 167 -3.17 -3.48 -20.12
CA PRO A 167 -2.84 -2.15 -20.59
C PRO A 167 -3.98 -1.48 -21.38
N THR A 168 -4.94 -2.23 -21.91
CA THR A 168 -5.90 -1.73 -22.91
C THR A 168 -7.01 -0.85 -22.30
N GLU A 169 -7.44 -1.12 -21.08
CA GLU A 169 -8.48 -0.32 -20.38
C GLU A 169 -7.95 0.88 -19.58
N ASN A 170 -6.63 0.97 -19.32
CA ASN A 170 -6.05 2.10 -18.59
C ASN A 170 -5.79 3.35 -19.46
N THR A 171 -6.10 3.29 -20.77
CA THR A 171 -5.73 4.34 -21.73
C THR A 171 -6.65 5.57 -21.69
N SER A 172 -7.77 5.54 -20.96
CA SER A 172 -8.63 6.72 -20.72
C SER A 172 -8.35 7.41 -19.38
N ALA A 173 -7.38 6.93 -18.59
CA ALA A 173 -6.98 7.58 -17.34
C ALA A 173 -5.45 7.66 -17.20
N THR A 174 -4.91 8.79 -17.65
CA THR A 174 -3.59 9.35 -17.27
C THR A 174 -2.36 8.60 -17.79
N THR A 175 -1.79 9.18 -18.86
CA THR A 175 -0.42 8.95 -19.33
C THR A 175 0.59 9.18 -18.19
N GLY A 176 1.40 8.16 -17.88
CA GLY A 176 2.66 8.36 -17.15
C GLY A 176 3.06 7.22 -16.22
N THR A 177 3.53 6.12 -16.82
CA THR A 177 4.61 5.24 -16.31
C THR A 177 4.52 4.79 -14.84
N SER A 178 4.12 3.53 -14.67
CA SER A 178 4.33 2.70 -13.47
C SER A 178 5.84 2.39 -13.29
N THR A 179 6.61 3.42 -13.06
CA THR A 179 7.88 3.37 -12.34
C THR A 179 7.54 3.78 -10.93
N PHE A 180 8.02 3.07 -9.90
CA PHE A 180 7.97 3.49 -8.49
C PHE A 180 7.91 5.01 -8.40
N CYS A 181 6.75 5.57 -8.01
CA CYS A 181 6.32 6.91 -8.41
C CYS A 181 7.38 8.00 -8.15
N THR A 182 8.23 8.24 -9.14
CA THR A 182 9.21 9.32 -9.20
C THR A 182 8.87 10.15 -10.41
N GLY A 183 8.26 11.32 -10.20
CA GLY A 183 8.20 12.34 -11.24
C GLY A 183 6.98 13.22 -11.17
N ARG A 184 5.76 12.67 -11.26
CA ARG A 184 4.56 13.51 -11.46
C ARG A 184 3.80 13.91 -10.20
N LEU A 185 3.89 13.13 -9.11
CA LEU A 185 3.21 13.45 -7.85
C LEU A 185 3.99 14.43 -6.96
N ALA A 186 5.27 14.68 -7.27
CA ALA A 186 6.06 15.71 -6.61
C ALA A 186 5.39 17.08 -6.79
N VAL A 187 4.96 17.45 -8.00
CA VAL A 187 4.57 18.83 -8.30
C VAL A 187 3.32 19.29 -7.54
N SER A 188 2.31 18.42 -7.35
CA SER A 188 1.11 18.76 -6.56
C SER A 188 1.32 18.69 -5.04
N PHE A 189 2.36 17.99 -4.59
CA PHE A 189 2.76 17.87 -3.19
C PHE A 189 3.90 18.85 -2.82
N TYR A 190 4.38 19.67 -3.75
CA TYR A 190 5.38 20.72 -3.48
C TYR A 190 4.78 22.12 -3.51
N SER A 191 3.66 22.35 -4.22
CA SER A 191 3.01 23.67 -4.28
C SER A 191 2.34 24.09 -2.97
N ALA A 192 2.19 23.19 -1.99
CA ALA A 192 1.55 23.44 -0.70
C ALA A 192 2.52 23.33 0.51
N PHE A 193 3.81 23.10 0.29
CA PHE A 193 4.74 22.70 1.34
C PHE A 193 6.04 23.51 1.26
N SER A 194 6.12 24.59 2.06
CA SER A 194 7.34 25.37 2.23
C SER A 194 8.33 24.65 3.15
N HIS A 195 9.62 24.79 2.88
CA HIS A 195 10.67 24.41 3.83
C HIS A 195 10.78 25.46 4.95
N PRO A 196 11.18 25.08 6.17
CA PRO A 196 11.65 26.06 7.13
C PRO A 196 12.91 26.69 6.56
N THR A 197 12.89 28.01 6.40
CA THR A 197 14.13 28.79 6.31
C THR A 197 14.85 28.64 7.64
N SER A 198 16.12 28.21 7.58
CA SER A 198 17.03 28.17 8.71
C SER A 198 17.07 29.48 9.49
#